data_AF-A0A6J7IHP0-F1
#
_entry.id   AF-A0A6J7IHP0-F1
#
_cell.length_a   1.000
_cell.length_b   1.000
_cell.length_c   1.000
_cell.angle_alpha   90.00
_cell.angle_beta   90.00
_cell.angle_gamma   90.00
#
_symmetry.space_group_name_H-M   'P 1'
#
loop_
_entity.id
_entity.type
_entity.pdbx_description
1 polymer ?
#
loop_
_entity_poly.entity_id
_entity_poly.type
_entity_poly.pdbx_seq_one_letter_code
_entity_poly.pdbx_strand_id
1 'polypeptide(L)' 'MHVDAYRLGSHVEFDDLDLDSDLDTSVTVVEWGEGRAEGLSEEPLYVRIAPKDHGDVRQLTLDGSGDHWAAVIDALRGWS' A
#
# COMPACT_ATOMS: atom_id res chain seq x y z
N MET A 1 -9.90 -3.73 2.06
CA MET A 1 -9.72 -5.17 1.78
C MET A 1 -8.23 -5.55 1.80
N HIS A 2 -7.88 -6.84 1.70
CA HIS A 2 -6.49 -7.27 1.51
C HIS A 2 -6.37 -7.99 0.16
N VAL A 3 -5.46 -7.53 -0.69
CA VAL A 3 -5.15 -8.09 -2.00
C VAL A 3 -3.68 -8.51 -2.05
N ASP A 4 -3.41 -9.73 -2.53
CA ASP A 4 -2.05 -10.19 -2.84
C ASP A 4 -1.90 -10.33 -4.36
N ALA A 5 -1.29 -9.33 -4.98
CA ALA A 5 -1.17 -9.26 -6.44
C ALA A 5 -0.12 -10.22 -7.00
N TYR A 6 0.78 -10.77 -6.17
CA TYR A 6 1.78 -11.75 -6.62
C TYR A 6 1.13 -13.06 -7.09
N ARG A 7 0.00 -13.44 -6.49
CA ARG A 7 -0.74 -14.65 -6.85
C ARG A 7 -1.62 -14.50 -8.08
N LEU A 8 -1.81 -13.28 -8.58
CA LEU A 8 -2.58 -13.00 -9.78
C LEU A 8 -1.67 -13.18 -11.01
N GLY A 9 -2.05 -14.11 -11.87
CA GLY A 9 -1.29 -14.54 -13.03
C GLY A 9 -1.23 -13.50 -14.16
N SER A 10 -2.07 -12.46 -14.11
CA SER A 10 -2.02 -11.35 -15.06
C SER A 10 -2.62 -10.05 -14.50
N HIS A 11 -2.44 -8.94 -15.22
CA HIS A 11 -3.12 -7.66 -14.93
C HIS A 11 -4.64 -7.77 -15.09
N VAL A 12 -5.13 -8.58 -16.03
CA VAL A 12 -6.56 -8.79 -16.26
C VAL A 12 -7.23 -9.43 -15.05
N GLU A 13 -6.57 -10.40 -14.41
CA GLU A 13 -7.08 -11.01 -13.18
C GLU A 13 -7.09 -10.03 -11.99
N PHE A 14 -6.28 -8.97 -12.01
CA PHE A 14 -6.32 -7.90 -11.01
C PHE A 14 -7.49 -6.95 -11.27
N ASP A 15 -7.73 -6.57 -12.52
CA ASP A 15 -8.85 -5.71 -12.92
C ASP A 15 -10.21 -6.40 -12.65
N ASP A 16 -10.29 -7.72 -12.81
CA ASP A 16 -11.50 -8.52 -12.54
C ASP A 16 -11.89 -8.59 -11.04
N LEU A 17 -11.05 -8.09 -10.13
CA LEU A 17 -11.34 -8.08 -8.69
C LEU A 17 -12.33 -6.98 -8.28
N ASP A 18 -12.70 -6.06 -9.18
CA ASP A 18 -13.67 -4.97 -8.95
C ASP A 18 -13.38 -4.19 -7.66
N LEU A 19 -12.09 -3.91 -7.41
CA LEU A 19 -11.63 -3.40 -6.11
C LEU A 19 -12.16 -1.99 -5.80
N ASP A 20 -12.49 -1.21 -6.82
CA ASP A 20 -13.00 0.15 -6.73
C ASP A 20 -14.39 0.23 -6.07
N SER A 21 -15.21 -0.83 -6.17
CA SER A 21 -16.57 -0.86 -5.59
C SER A 21 -16.59 -0.65 -4.08
N ASP A 22 -15.53 -1.07 -3.39
CA ASP A 22 -15.46 -1.15 -1.93
C ASP A 22 -14.40 -0.20 -1.31
N LEU A 23 -13.74 0.64 -2.12
CA LEU A 23 -12.69 1.56 -1.63
C LEU A 23 -13.23 2.61 -0.66
N ASP A 24 -14.43 3.14 -0.92
CA ASP A 24 -15.02 4.21 -0.09
C ASP A 24 -15.42 3.75 1.30
N THR A 25 -15.55 2.44 1.51
CA THR A 25 -16.05 1.85 2.76
C THR A 25 -15.03 0.97 3.46
N SER A 26 -13.83 0.79 2.89
CA SER A 26 -12.81 -0.10 3.43
C SER A 26 -11.40 0.46 3.33
N VAL A 27 -10.54 0.04 4.26
CA VAL A 27 -9.09 0.26 4.12
C VAL A 27 -8.54 -0.85 3.23
N THR A 28 -8.00 -0.51 2.06
CA THR A 28 -7.44 -1.48 1.12
C THR A 28 -5.92 -1.52 1.15
N VAL A 29 -5.38 -2.72 1.34
CA VAL A 29 -3.94 -3.01 1.38
C VAL A 29 -3.64 -3.97 0.23
N VAL A 30 -2.70 -3.58 -0.63
CA VAL A 30 -2.26 -4.37 -1.79
C VAL A 30 -0.79 -4.74 -1.62
N GLU A 31 -0.51 -6.03 -1.44
CA GLU A 31 0.85 -6.57 -1.48
C GLU A 31 1.29 -6.76 -2.94
N TRP A 32 2.56 -6.43 -3.24
CA TRP A 32 3.14 -6.52 -4.58
C TRP A 32 2.36 -5.76 -5.67
N GLY A 33 1.71 -4.66 -5.31
CA GLY A 33 0.86 -3.87 -6.21
C GLY A 33 1.57 -2.92 -7.18
N GLU A 34 2.90 -2.82 -7.13
CA GLU A 34 3.67 -1.96 -8.06
C GLU A 34 3.47 -2.43 -9.51
N GLY A 35 3.08 -1.49 -10.39
CA GLY A 35 2.70 -1.71 -11.77
C GLY A 35 1.29 -2.30 -11.99
N ARG A 36 0.45 -2.33 -10.95
CA ARG A 36 -0.91 -2.89 -10.99
C ARG A 36 -1.94 -2.04 -10.23
N ALA A 37 -1.59 -1.47 -9.09
CA ALA A 37 -2.52 -0.83 -8.16
C ALA A 37 -2.63 0.70 -8.32
N GLU A 38 -1.89 1.32 -9.24
CA GLU A 38 -1.78 2.78 -9.38
C GLU A 38 -3.11 3.47 -9.69
N GLY A 39 -4.06 2.75 -10.29
CA GLY A 39 -5.39 3.28 -10.62
C GLY A 39 -6.40 3.22 -9.48
N LEU A 40 -6.08 2.57 -8.35
CA LEU A 40 -7.03 2.38 -7.25
C LEU A 40 -7.23 3.64 -6.41
N SER A 41 -6.26 4.54 -6.33
CA SER A 41 -6.39 5.77 -5.55
C SER A 41 -5.57 6.89 -6.18
N GLU A 42 -6.11 8.11 -6.16
CA GLU A 42 -5.37 9.31 -6.55
C GLU A 42 -4.27 9.67 -5.52
N GLU A 43 -4.44 9.28 -4.26
CA GLU A 43 -3.49 9.51 -3.17
C GLU A 43 -3.20 8.19 -2.42
N PRO A 44 -2.39 7.28 -2.99
CA PRO A 44 -2.01 6.05 -2.30
C PRO A 44 -0.90 6.30 -1.27
N LEU A 45 -0.86 5.48 -0.22
CA LEU A 45 0.30 5.36 0.66
C LEU A 45 1.13 4.14 0.26
N TYR A 46 2.33 4.37 -0.25
CA TYR A 46 3.31 3.33 -0.50
C TYR A 46 4.07 2.98 0.78
N VAL A 47 4.07 1.70 1.13
CA VAL A 47 4.80 1.16 2.27
C VAL A 47 5.86 0.19 1.77
N ARG A 48 7.13 0.54 1.95
CA ARG A 48 8.25 -0.33 1.59
C ARG A 48 8.89 -0.90 2.84
N ILE A 49 9.00 -2.22 2.90
CA ILE A 49 9.61 -2.96 4.01
C ILE A 49 10.92 -3.56 3.51
N ALA A 50 12.04 -3.20 4.13
CA ALA A 50 13.36 -3.70 3.77
C ALA A 50 14.10 -4.23 5.02
N PRO A 51 15.06 -5.16 4.87
CA PRO A 51 15.98 -5.50 5.96
C PRO A 51 16.72 -4.24 6.46
N LYS A 52 16.78 -4.05 7.78
CA LYS A 52 17.70 -3.09 8.39
C LYS A 52 18.92 -3.89 8.83
N ASP A 53 20.06 -3.65 8.20
CA ASP A 53 21.34 -4.32 8.47
C ASP A 53 21.29 -5.87 8.48
N HIS A 54 22.02 -6.51 9.40
CA HIS A 54 22.10 -7.95 9.56
C HIS A 54 21.24 -8.39 10.75
N GLY A 55 20.04 -8.91 10.47
CA GLY A 55 19.18 -9.49 11.48
C GLY A 55 17.70 -9.49 11.10
N ASP A 56 16.85 -9.66 12.11
CA ASP A 56 15.40 -9.69 11.95
C ASP A 56 14.73 -8.31 12.04
N VAL A 57 15.53 -7.25 12.09
CA VAL A 57 15.02 -5.87 12.08
C VAL A 57 14.62 -5.49 10.65
N ARG A 58 13.51 -4.77 10.52
CA ARG A 58 13.03 -4.22 9.25
C ARG A 58 12.98 -2.70 9.33
N GLN A 59 13.37 -2.05 8.24
CA GLN A 59 13.17 -0.63 8.01
C GLN A 59 11.93 -0.44 7.14
N LEU A 60 11.00 0.38 7.63
CA LEU A 60 9.84 0.81 6.87
C LEU A 60 10.12 2.19 6.27
N THR A 61 9.80 2.34 4.98
CA THR A 61 9.72 3.64 4.31
C THR A 61 8.27 3.87 3.92
N LEU A 62 7.71 5.00 4.35
CA LEU A 62 6.36 5.43 4.03
C LEU A 62 6.44 6.60 3.05
N ASP A 63 5.72 6.50 1.94
CA ASP A 63 5.65 7.53 0.90
C ASP A 63 4.20 7.70 0.47
N GLY A 64 3.61 8.85 0.80
CA GLY A 64 2.23 9.18 0.46
C GLY A 64 2.11 10.68 0.26
N SER A 65 1.27 11.09 -0.70
CA SER A 65 1.00 12.49 -1.02
C SER A 65 -0.26 13.01 -0.33
N GLY A 66 -0.44 14.32 -0.29
CA GLY A 66 -1.65 14.95 0.27
C GLY A 66 -1.62 15.15 1.79
N ASP A 67 -2.50 16.03 2.25
CA ASP A 67 -2.54 16.48 3.66
C ASP A 67 -2.90 15.32 4.62
N HIS A 68 -3.74 14.39 4.15
CA HIS A 68 -4.15 13.23 4.92
C HIS A 68 -2.94 12.35 5.30
N TRP A 69 -2.16 11.90 4.32
CA TRP A 69 -1.01 11.04 4.57
C TRP A 69 0.13 11.77 5.27
N ALA A 70 0.33 13.05 5.00
CA ALA A 70 1.29 13.87 5.73
C ALA A 70 1.01 13.86 7.25
N ALA A 71 -0.26 14.07 7.65
CA ALA A 71 -0.67 14.03 9.05
C ALA A 71 -0.50 12.64 9.68
N VAL A 72 -0.85 11.56 8.95
CA VAL A 72 -0.67 10.18 9.42
C VAL A 72 0.81 9.85 9.64
N ILE A 73 1.67 10.18 8.67
CA ILE A 73 3.11 9.90 8.75
C ILE A 73 3.76 10.68 9.90
N ASP A 74 3.37 11.94 10.13
CA ASP A 74 3.86 12.73 11.25
C ASP A 74 3.45 12.13 12.60
N ALA A 75 2.18 11.72 12.74
CA ALA A 75 1.68 11.06 13.94
C ALA A 75 2.46 9.77 14.25
N LEU A 76 2.78 8.95 13.24
CA LEU A 76 3.55 7.72 13.39
C LEU A 76 5.00 7.97 13.82
N ARG A 77 5.63 9.07 13.39
CA ARG A 77 6.97 9.46 13.85
C ARG A 77 6.99 9.85 15.32
N GLY A 78 5.88 10.37 15.85
CA GLY A 78 5.73 10.66 17.28
C GLY A 78 5.65 9.42 18.17
N TRP A 79 5.55 8.20 17.60
CA TRP A 79 5.44 6.94 18.34
C TRP A 79 6.78 6.19 18.51
N SER A 80 7.87 6.69 17.94
CA SER A 80 9.23 6.11 18.05
C SER A 80 9.99 6.62 19.26
#